data_AF-A0A6B9YBQ1-F1
#
_entry.id   AF-A0A6B9YBQ1-F1
#
_cell.length_a   1.000
_cell.length_b   1.000
_cell.length_c   1.000
_cell.angle_alpha   90.00
_cell.angle_beta   90.00
_cell.angle_gamma   90.00
#
_symmetry.space_group_name_H-M   'P 1'
#
loop_
_entity.id
_entity.type
_entity.pdbx_description
1 polymer ?
#
loop_
_entity_poly.entity_id
_entity_poly.type
_entity_poly.pdbx_seq_one_letter_code
_entity_poly.pdbx_strand_id
1 'polypeptide(L)' 'MKHWVKVPLPYELMRIRNENTKKFFQEVKRWLPTAFPNCELMLIHQTFAYCRKCSESKIEKELTSIGSTTESRD' A
#
# COMPACT_ATOMS: atom_id res chain seq x y z
N MET A 1 -6.42 -2.43 21.41
CA MET A 1 -6.80 -1.16 20.75
C MET A 1 -6.53 -1.29 19.27
N LYS A 2 -7.52 -1.13 18.38
CA LYS A 2 -7.29 -1.22 16.93
C LYS A 2 -6.62 0.09 16.49
N HIS A 3 -5.40 0.04 15.95
CA HIS A 3 -4.69 1.23 15.45
C HIS A 3 -5.18 1.56 14.03
N TRP A 4 -6.20 2.43 13.95
CA TRP A 4 -6.66 3.00 12.68
C TRP A 4 -5.83 4.25 12.39
N VAL A 5 -5.31 4.35 11.18
CA VAL A 5 -4.58 5.50 10.69
C VAL A 5 -5.47 6.26 9.72
N LYS A 6 -5.58 7.56 9.93
CA LYS A 6 -6.33 8.47 9.07
C LYS A 6 -5.33 9.18 8.16
N VAL A 7 -5.46 8.95 6.85
CA VAL A 7 -4.56 9.49 5.83
C VAL A 7 -5.33 10.49 4.96
N PRO A 8 -4.87 11.74 4.83
CA PRO A 8 -5.46 12.70 3.90
C PRO A 8 -5.21 12.26 2.46
N LEU A 9 -6.24 12.27 1.63
CA LEU A 9 -6.11 11.96 0.21
C LEU A 9 -5.54 13.17 -0.55
N PRO A 10 -4.58 12.95 -1.47
CA PRO A 10 -4.09 14.00 -2.34
C PRO A 10 -5.21 14.57 -3.21
N TYR A 11 -5.10 15.86 -3.50
CA TYR A 11 -6.08 16.61 -4.29
C TYR A 11 -6.34 15.99 -5.67
N GLU A 12 -5.31 15.42 -6.31
CA GLU A 12 -5.44 14.74 -7.61
C GLU A 12 -6.39 13.53 -7.55
N LEU A 13 -6.31 12.71 -6.50
CA LEU A 13 -7.26 11.62 -6.28
C LEU A 13 -8.68 12.16 -6.03
N MET A 14 -8.79 13.30 -5.32
CA MET A 14 -10.08 13.94 -5.10
C MET A 14 -10.73 14.47 -6.39
N ARG A 15 -9.93 14.95 -7.35
CA ARG A 15 -10.45 15.32 -8.69
C ARG A 15 -11.02 14.11 -9.41
N ILE A 16 -10.30 12.98 -9.39
CA ILE A 16 -10.75 11.73 -10.01
C ILE A 16 -12.07 11.24 -9.37
N ARG A 17 -12.28 11.46 -8.07
CA ARG A 17 -13.55 11.11 -7.40
C ARG A 17 -14.76 11.81 -8.03
N ASN A 18 -14.61 13.08 -8.41
CA ASN A 18 -15.70 13.85 -9.03
C ASN A 18 -15.98 13.40 -10.47
N GLU A 19 -14.98 12.86 -11.16
CA GLU A 19 -15.10 12.39 -12.54
C GLU A 19 -15.57 10.92 -12.63
N ASN A 20 -14.97 10.03 -11.83
CA ASN A 20 -15.24 8.61 -11.88
C ASN A 20 -14.91 7.91 -10.54
N THR A 21 -15.95 7.60 -9.78
CA THR A 21 -15.85 6.90 -8.50
C THR A 21 -15.13 5.55 -8.60
N LYS A 22 -15.34 4.75 -9.66
CA LYS A 22 -14.67 3.45 -9.82
C LYS A 22 -13.16 3.62 -10.02
N LYS A 23 -12.77 4.58 -10.86
CA LYS A 23 -11.36 4.92 -11.11
C LYS A 23 -10.69 5.47 -9.84
N PHE A 24 -11.40 6.30 -9.09
CA PHE A 24 -10.92 6.81 -7.80
C PHE A 24 -10.55 5.68 -6.82
N PHE A 25 -11.41 4.69 -6.63
CA PHE A 25 -11.09 3.55 -5.74
C PHE A 25 -9.88 2.75 -6.24
N GLN A 26 -9.71 2.56 -7.55
CA GLN A 26 -8.54 1.89 -8.13
C GLN A 26 -7.26 2.65 -7.84
N GLU A 27 -7.26 3.96 -8.05
CA GLU A 27 -6.08 4.81 -7.87
C GLU A 27 -5.71 4.95 -6.39
N VAL A 28 -6.69 5.07 -5.48
CA VAL A 28 -6.42 5.06 -4.04
C VAL A 28 -5.84 3.72 -3.58
N LYS A 29 -6.33 2.58 -4.12
CA LYS A 29 -5.77 1.25 -3.81
C LYS A 29 -4.34 1.08 -4.29
N ARG A 30 -3.93 1.75 -5.38
CA ARG A 30 -2.55 1.75 -5.88
C ARG A 30 -1.66 2.69 -5.07
N TRP A 31 -2.14 3.90 -4.81
CA TRP A 31 -1.39 4.95 -4.13
C TRP A 31 -1.11 4.63 -2.65
N LEU A 32 -2.10 4.11 -1.92
CA LEU A 32 -1.99 3.88 -0.48
C LEU A 32 -0.80 2.97 -0.09
N PRO A 33 -0.59 1.77 -0.68
CA PRO A 33 0.57 0.94 -0.35
C PRO A 33 1.90 1.54 -0.81
N THR A 34 1.91 2.39 -1.84
CA THR A 34 3.13 3.10 -2.27
C THR A 34 3.54 4.17 -1.27
N ALA A 35 2.58 4.95 -0.76
CA ALA A 35 2.85 6.00 0.23
C ALA A 35 2.97 5.45 1.66
N PHE A 36 2.24 4.37 1.96
CA PHE A 36 2.14 3.75 3.28
C PHE A 36 2.16 2.20 3.14
N PRO A 37 3.35 1.59 2.96
CA PRO A 37 3.49 0.16 2.67
C PRO A 37 2.93 -0.77 3.76
N ASN A 38 2.85 -0.29 5.01
CA ASN A 38 2.31 -1.04 6.14
C ASN A 38 0.84 -0.67 6.47
N CYS A 39 0.10 -0.12 5.50
CA CYS A 39 -1.28 0.31 5.68
C CYS A 39 -2.23 -0.39 4.70
N GLU A 40 -3.20 -1.13 5.24
CA GLU A 40 -4.27 -1.75 4.47
C GLU A 40 -5.47 -0.80 4.38
N LEU A 41 -5.96 -0.52 3.16
CA LEU A 41 -7.12 0.32 2.93
C LEU A 41 -8.39 -0.35 3.47
N MET A 42 -9.02 0.22 4.51
CA MET A 42 -10.26 -0.30 5.08
C MET A 42 -11.48 0.40 4.49
N LEU A 43 -11.47 1.73 4.52
CA LEU A 43 -12.56 2.55 4.00
C LEU A 43 -12.05 3.91 3.54
N ILE A 44 -12.82 4.53 2.66
CA ILE A 44 -12.59 5.92 2.23
C ILE A 44 -13.80 6.72 2.65
N HIS A 45 -13.59 7.81 3.37
CA HIS A 45 -14.65 8.72 3.75
C HIS A 45 -14.25 10.16 3.42
N GLN A 46 -15.04 10.77 2.53
CA GLN A 46 -14.83 12.13 2.03
C GLN A 46 -13.43 12.34 1.45
N THR A 47 -12.55 13.01 2.20
CA THR A 47 -11.19 13.42 1.84
C THR A 47 -10.13 12.54 2.53
N PHE A 48 -10.54 11.50 3.26
CA PHE A 48 -9.66 10.68 4.08
C PHE A 48 -9.76 9.19 3.72
N ALA A 49 -8.61 8.54 3.60
CA ALA A 49 -8.49 7.10 3.63
C ALA A 49 -8.23 6.65 5.07
N TYR A 50 -9.04 5.71 5.53
CA TYR A 50 -8.85 5.06 6.81
C TYR A 50 -8.21 3.72 6.54
N CYS A 51 -6.99 3.57 7.05
CA CYS A 51 -6.21 2.37 6.89
C CYS A 51 -5.94 1.72 8.24
N ARG A 52 -5.83 0.40 8.23
CA ARG A 52 -5.36 -0.35 9.38
C ARG A 52 -3.86 -0.47 9.26
N LYS A 53 -3.12 -0.01 10.26
CA LYS A 53 -1.69 -0.27 10.32
C LYS A 53 -1.52 -1.77 10.54
N CYS A 54 -1.00 -2.46 9.55
CA CYS A 54 -0.55 -3.83 9.75
C CYS A 54 0.69 -3.72 10.64
N SER A 55 0.54 -4.04 11.92
CA SER A 55 1.71 -4.27 12.78
C SER A 55 2.60 -5.25 12.04
N GLU A 56 3.86 -4.86 11.83
CA GLU A 56 4.87 -5.64 11.13
C GLU A 56 4.74 -7.12 11.48
N SER A 57 4.27 -7.90 10.51
CA SER A 57 4.28 -9.34 10.62
C SER A 57 4.45 -9.92 9.23
N LYS A 58 5.71 -10.24 8.96
CA LYS A 58 6.21 -11.18 7.96
C LYS A 58 6.34 -10.64 6.53
N ILE A 59 7.29 -9.74 6.32
CA ILE A 59 8.17 -9.85 5.15
C ILE A 59 9.60 -10.11 5.66
N GLU A 60 9.75 -11.20 6.40
CA GLU A 60 11.05 -11.83 6.75
C GLU A 60 11.01 -13.35 6.45
N LYS A 61 10.36 -13.73 5.36
CA LYS A 61 10.45 -15.05 4.70
C LYS A 61 10.08 -14.77 3.23
N GLU A 62 10.91 -14.90 2.21
CA GLU A 62 12.09 -15.72 1.99
C GLU A 62 13.07 -14.97 1.07
N LEU A 63 14.21 -14.54 1.60
CA LEU A 63 15.43 -14.35 0.81
C LEU A 63 16.54 -15.16 1.49
N THR A 64 16.22 -16.41 1.80
CA THR A 64 17.22 -17.42 2.18
C THR A 64 17.13 -18.55 1.18
N SER A 65 18.17 -18.64 0.33
CA SER A 65 18.49 -19.73 -0.61
C SER A 65 18.29 -19.44 -2.09
N ILE A 66 19.11 -18.54 -2.65
CA ILE A 66 19.86 -18.91 -3.85
C ILE A 66 21.33 -18.85 -3.47
N GLY A 67 21.82 -19.99 -2.99
CA GLY A 67 23.23 -20.21 -2.74
C GLY A 67 24.00 -20.16 -4.05
N SER A 68 25.14 -19.49 -3.99
CA SER A 68 26.43 -19.93 -4.49
C SER A 68 26.44 -20.90 -5.68
N THR A 69 26.91 -20.42 -6.83
CA THR A 69 28.15 -20.96 -7.39
C THR A 69 28.88 -19.91 -8.22
N THR A 70 30.13 -19.76 -7.84
CA THR A 70 31.23 -18.99 -8.42
C THR A 70 31.48 -19.35 -9.88
N GLU A 71 31.97 -18.35 -10.61
CA GLU A 71 32.66 -18.45 -11.90
C GLU A 71 33.65 -19.61 -11.96
N SER A 72 33.61 -20.37 -13.07
CA SER A 72 34.77 -20.88 -13.82
C SER A 72 34.25 -21.57 -15.08
N ARG A 73 34.52 -20.98 -16.25
CA ARG A 73 34.39 -21.62 -17.56
C ARG A 73 35.81 -21.93 -18.03
N ASP A 74 36.05 -23.21 -18.29
CA ASP A 74 37.25 -23.77 -18.92
C ASP A 74 37.47 -23.20 -20.33
#